data_AF-A0A6P0DUL4-F1
#
_entry.id   AF-A0A6P0DUL4-F1
#
_cell.length_a   1.000
_cell.length_b   1.000
_cell.length_c   1.000
_cell.angle_alpha   90.00
_cell.angle_beta   90.00
_cell.angle_gamma   90.00
#
_symmetry.space_group_name_H-M   'P 1'
#
loop_
_entity.id
_entity.type
_entity.pdbx_description
1 polymer ?
#
loop_
_entity_poly.entity_id
_entity_poly.type
_entity_poly.pdbx_seq_one_letter_code
_entity_poly.pdbx_strand_id
1 'polypeptide(L)'
;MATEVAEAAGHAAEHALTPSAYIAEHLQNFNSIGGKQASVVDFSVINWDTMFWSVLMGLIGIIVLGIAARRVTAGVPGRFQAFVELVVEMVDDQAKGIIHGDRSWIAPLALMVFVWVTLMNAVDLVPVDWVTG
;
A
#
# COMPACT_ATOMS: atom_id res chain seq x y z
N MET A 1 38.31 21.29 26.80
CA MET A 1 38.72 21.74 25.46
C MET A 1 39.20 20.61 24.54
N ALA A 2 40.34 19.93 24.78
CA ALA A 2 40.79 18.84 23.88
C ALA A 2 39.86 17.60 23.87
N THR A 3 39.21 17.31 25.00
CA THR A 3 38.22 16.23 25.14
C THR A 3 36.87 16.56 24.49
N GLU A 4 36.43 17.82 24.56
CA GLU A 4 35.19 18.28 23.92
C GLU A 4 35.29 18.33 22.40
N VAL A 5 36.49 18.65 21.87
CA VAL A 5 36.75 18.62 20.42
C VAL A 5 36.82 17.18 19.90
N ALA A 6 37.27 16.22 20.73
CA ALA A 6 37.25 14.80 20.40
C ALA A 6 35.84 14.20 20.46
N GLU A 7 35.01 14.63 21.41
CA GLU A 7 33.60 14.23 21.54
C GLU A 7 32.76 14.84 20.40
N ALA A 8 32.99 16.11 20.05
CA ALA A 8 32.38 16.74 18.87
C ALA A 8 32.82 16.12 17.55
N ALA A 9 34.08 15.65 17.44
CA ALA A 9 34.56 14.89 16.28
C ALA A 9 33.95 13.48 16.20
N GLY A 10 33.65 12.85 17.36
CA GLY A 10 32.91 11.60 17.43
C GLY A 10 31.45 11.74 16.99
N HIS A 11 30.77 12.80 17.44
CA HIS A 11 29.39 13.12 17.06
C HIS A 11 29.26 13.58 15.59
N ALA A 12 30.28 14.25 15.04
CA ALA A 12 30.28 14.67 13.64
C ALA A 12 30.55 13.51 12.64
N ALA A 13 31.20 12.43 13.09
CA ALA A 13 31.46 11.25 12.26
C ALA A 13 30.26 10.28 12.18
N GLU A 14 29.30 10.38 13.10
CA GLU A 14 28.09 9.56 13.14
C GLU A 14 27.06 9.96 12.05
N HIS A 15 27.21 11.15 11.46
CA HIS A 15 26.43 11.66 10.32
C HIS A 15 27.13 11.47 8.96
N ALA A 16 27.97 10.44 8.82
CA ALA A 16 28.36 10.01 7.49
C ALA A 16 27.14 9.37 6.81
N LEU A 17 26.51 10.10 5.88
CA LEU A 17 25.52 9.64 4.90
C LEU A 17 26.12 8.54 4.03
N THR A 18 26.41 7.39 4.62
CA THR A 18 26.81 6.21 3.88
C THR A 18 25.56 5.72 3.13
N PRO A 19 25.66 5.37 1.84
CA PRO A 19 24.51 4.86 1.08
C PRO A 19 23.84 3.66 1.78
N SER A 20 24.63 2.87 2.52
CA SER A 20 24.16 1.76 3.33
C SER A 20 23.30 2.19 4.52
N ALA A 21 23.62 3.30 5.19
CA ALA A 21 22.79 3.84 6.28
C ALA A 21 21.49 4.45 5.74
N TYR A 22 21.54 5.16 4.61
CA TYR A 22 20.36 5.72 3.93
C TYR A 22 19.37 4.64 3.48
N ILE A 23 19.88 3.56 2.87
CA ILE A 23 19.06 2.39 2.47
C ILE A 23 18.45 1.73 3.70
N ALA A 24 19.23 1.57 4.78
CA ALA A 24 18.73 0.95 6.01
C ALA A 24 17.64 1.80 6.68
N GLU A 25 17.75 3.12 6.63
CA GLU A 25 16.73 4.04 7.15
C GLU A 25 15.44 3.99 6.32
N HIS A 26 15.54 3.94 4.98
CA HIS A 26 14.37 3.84 4.08
C HIS A 26 13.66 2.48 4.14
N LEU A 27 14.34 1.44 4.62
CA LEU A 27 13.76 0.12 4.89
C LEU A 27 13.10 0.04 6.28
N GLN A 28 13.20 1.09 7.11
CA GLN A 28 12.54 1.12 8.40
C GLN A 28 11.12 1.67 8.29
N ASN A 29 10.16 0.78 8.54
CA ASN A 29 8.76 1.16 8.69
C ASN A 29 8.56 2.06 9.93
N PHE A 30 7.55 2.91 9.87
CA PHE A 30 7.10 3.69 11.02
C PHE A 30 6.39 2.78 12.04
N ASN A 31 7.19 2.18 12.91
CA ASN A 31 6.77 1.18 13.88
C ASN A 31 6.59 1.76 15.29
N SER A 32 5.82 1.06 16.14
CA SER A 32 5.54 1.47 17.53
C SER A 32 6.76 1.60 18.46
N ILE A 33 7.96 1.12 18.06
CA ILE A 33 9.18 1.12 18.88
C ILE A 33 10.10 2.31 18.54
N GLY A 34 9.97 2.90 17.35
CA GLY A 34 10.84 3.98 16.88
C GLY A 34 12.28 3.52 16.58
N GLY A 35 12.50 2.22 16.37
CA GLY A 35 13.83 1.62 16.18
C GLY A 35 13.81 0.41 15.24
N LYS A 36 14.99 -0.19 14.99
CA LYS A 36 15.12 -1.40 14.16
C LYS A 36 14.49 -2.59 14.87
N GLN A 37 13.62 -3.33 14.17
CA GLN A 37 12.97 -4.52 14.72
C GLN A 37 14.03 -5.59 15.03
N ALA A 38 14.13 -6.03 16.29
CA ALA A 38 15.17 -6.96 16.74
C ALA A 38 14.95 -8.41 16.31
N SER A 39 13.72 -8.77 15.93
CA SER A 39 13.31 -10.11 15.47
C SER A 39 12.53 -9.99 14.17
N VAL A 40 12.68 -10.93 13.25
CA VAL A 40 11.92 -10.98 11.98
C VAL A 40 10.41 -11.10 12.24
N VAL A 41 10.02 -11.75 13.35
CA VAL A 41 8.63 -11.85 13.79
C VAL A 41 8.56 -11.40 15.25
N ASP A 42 7.99 -10.23 15.46
CA ASP A 42 7.61 -9.73 16.78
C ASP A 42 6.17 -9.22 16.70
N PHE A 43 5.25 -9.97 17.31
CA PHE A 43 3.82 -9.64 17.30
C PHE A 43 3.47 -8.41 18.13
N SER A 44 4.40 -7.88 18.91
CA SER A 44 4.21 -6.63 19.67
C SER A 44 4.47 -5.37 18.83
N VAL A 45 5.08 -5.53 17.65
CA VAL A 45 5.44 -4.42 16.77
C VAL A 45 4.37 -4.21 15.72
N ILE A 46 3.74 -3.04 15.76
CA ILE A 46 2.76 -2.61 14.77
C ILE A 46 3.42 -1.56 13.87
N ASN A 47 3.34 -1.79 12.56
CA ASN A 47 3.75 -0.85 11.52
C ASN A 47 2.57 0.07 11.19
N TRP A 48 2.59 1.29 11.73
CA TRP A 48 1.49 2.24 11.62
C TRP A 48 1.31 2.74 10.18
N ASP A 49 2.41 2.92 9.46
CA ASP A 49 2.41 3.25 8.03
C ASP A 49 1.65 2.21 7.19
N THR A 50 1.99 0.94 7.32
CA THR A 50 1.40 -0.17 6.56
C THR A 50 -0.07 -0.33 6.91
N MET A 51 -0.41 -0.23 8.20
CA MET A 51 -1.79 -0.30 8.67
C MET A 51 -2.64 0.86 8.13
N PHE A 52 -2.11 2.08 8.20
CA PHE A 52 -2.82 3.27 7.70
C PHE A 52 -3.09 3.17 6.20
N TRP A 53 -2.07 2.90 5.39
CA TRP A 53 -2.22 2.81 3.93
C TRP A 53 -3.10 1.64 3.50
N SER A 54 -2.99 0.49 4.16
CA SER A 54 -3.85 -0.67 3.90
C SER A 54 -5.33 -0.35 4.12
N VAL A 55 -5.68 0.23 5.29
CA VAL A 55 -7.06 0.60 5.62
C VAL A 55 -7.57 1.71 4.71
N LEU A 56 -6.75 2.73 4.44
CA LEU A 56 -7.10 3.84 3.56
C LEU A 56 -7.41 3.36 2.13
N MET A 57 -6.54 2.54 1.55
CA MET A 57 -6.77 1.99 0.21
C MET A 57 -7.97 1.05 0.16
N GLY A 58 -8.19 0.26 1.20
CA GLY A 58 -9.39 -0.57 1.32
C GLY A 58 -10.68 0.27 1.33
N LEU A 59 -10.69 1.36 2.10
CA LEU A 59 -11.83 2.28 2.17
C LEU A 59 -12.06 2.98 0.82
N ILE A 60 -11.00 3.46 0.17
CA ILE A 60 -11.09 4.07 -1.16
C ILE A 60 -11.62 3.06 -2.19
N GLY A 61 -11.16 1.80 -2.15
CA GLY A 61 -11.66 0.73 -3.01
C GLY A 61 -13.17 0.52 -2.88
N ILE A 62 -13.67 0.44 -1.64
CA ILE A 62 -15.11 0.33 -1.35
C ILE A 62 -15.88 1.56 -1.89
N ILE A 63 -15.34 2.76 -1.69
CA ILE A 63 -15.97 4.00 -2.17
C ILE A 63 -16.03 4.02 -3.70
N VAL A 64 -14.95 3.65 -4.38
CA VAL A 64 -14.88 3.60 -5.86
C VAL A 64 -15.91 2.62 -6.40
N LEU A 65 -15.96 1.40 -5.86
CA LEU A 65 -16.95 0.40 -6.24
C LEU A 65 -18.39 0.88 -5.94
N GLY A 66 -18.59 1.54 -4.80
CA GLY A 66 -19.89 2.11 -4.41
C GLY A 66 -20.34 3.25 -5.33
N ILE A 67 -19.43 4.12 -5.77
CA ILE A 67 -19.73 5.18 -6.75
C ILE A 67 -20.06 4.57 -8.10
N ALA A 68 -19.29 3.57 -8.54
CA ALA A 68 -19.53 2.90 -9.81
C ALA A 68 -20.91 2.22 -9.83
N ALA A 69 -21.26 1.47 -8.78
CA ALA A 69 -22.56 0.82 -8.64
C ALA A 69 -23.74 1.82 -8.68
N ARG A 70 -23.58 3.01 -8.07
CA ARG A 70 -24.62 4.06 -8.06
C ARG A 70 -24.78 4.80 -9.39
N ARG A 71 -23.76 4.78 -10.26
CA ARG A 71 -23.75 5.49 -11.54
C ARG A 71 -24.05 4.60 -12.74
N VAL A 72 -24.29 3.31 -12.54
CA VAL A 72 -24.72 2.38 -13.59
C VAL A 72 -26.07 2.82 -14.15
N THR A 73 -26.17 2.86 -15.47
CA THR A 73 -27.40 3.13 -16.21
C THR A 73 -27.71 1.97 -17.15
N ALA A 74 -28.99 1.61 -17.28
CA ALA A 74 -29.44 0.51 -18.16
C ALA A 74 -29.55 0.90 -19.65
N GLY A 75 -29.31 2.17 -19.98
CA GLY A 75 -29.34 2.69 -21.35
C GLY A 75 -28.01 2.53 -22.06
N VAL A 76 -27.57 3.56 -22.78
CA VAL A 76 -26.25 3.56 -23.42
C VAL A 76 -25.18 3.87 -22.36
N PRO A 77 -24.23 2.95 -22.09
CA PRO A 77 -23.22 3.16 -21.06
C PRO A 77 -22.28 4.31 -21.44
N GLY A 78 -22.00 5.19 -20.47
CA GLY A 78 -20.95 6.19 -20.61
C GLY A 78 -19.55 5.54 -20.58
N ARG A 79 -18.51 6.27 -21.01
CA ARG A 79 -17.13 5.77 -21.07
C ARG A 79 -16.61 5.18 -19.75
N PHE A 80 -16.96 5.81 -18.62
CA PHE A 80 -16.57 5.33 -17.28
C PHE A 80 -17.29 4.05 -16.88
N GLN A 81 -18.59 3.95 -17.18
CA GLN A 81 -19.38 2.74 -16.93
C GLN A 81 -18.82 1.57 -17.75
N ALA A 82 -18.56 1.77 -19.05
CA ALA A 82 -17.99 0.75 -19.92
C ALA A 82 -16.61 0.24 -19.45
N PHE A 83 -15.77 1.13 -18.92
CA PHE A 83 -14.49 0.72 -18.33
C PHE A 83 -14.68 -0.16 -17.08
N VAL A 84 -15.59 0.23 -16.19
CA VAL A 84 -15.87 -0.56 -14.98
C VAL A 84 -16.48 -1.92 -15.35
N GLU A 85 -17.42 -1.96 -16.30
CA GLU A 85 -18.01 -3.21 -16.79
C GLU A 85 -16.93 -4.16 -17.33
N LEU A 86 -16.00 -3.64 -18.14
CA LEU A 86 -14.88 -4.43 -18.66
C LEU A 86 -14.02 -5.01 -17.52
N VAL A 87 -13.74 -4.24 -16.47
CA VAL A 87 -12.97 -4.73 -15.31
C VAL A 87 -13.75 -5.80 -14.55
N VAL A 88 -15.04 -5.59 -14.32
CA VAL A 88 -15.90 -6.53 -13.58
C VAL A 88 -16.03 -7.85 -14.34
N GLU A 89 -16.29 -7.80 -15.65
CA GLU A 89 -16.37 -9.00 -16.50
C GLU A 89 -15.03 -9.74 -16.54
N MET A 90 -13.91 -9.02 -16.70
CA MET A 90 -12.58 -9.63 -16.68
C MET A 90 -12.31 -10.39 -15.38
N VAL A 91 -12.70 -9.83 -14.22
CA VAL A 91 -12.51 -10.50 -12.93
C VAL A 91 -13.46 -11.67 -12.76
N ASP A 92 -14.73 -11.55 -13.17
CA ASP A 92 -15.70 -12.65 -13.11
C ASP A 92 -15.27 -13.83 -13.98
N ASP A 93 -14.73 -13.58 -15.17
CA ASP A 93 -14.21 -14.63 -16.06
C ASP A 93 -12.96 -15.32 -15.50
N GLN A 94 -12.05 -14.57 -14.87
CA GLN A 94 -10.92 -15.17 -14.14
C GLN A 94 -11.40 -16.03 -12.96
N ALA A 95 -12.37 -15.53 -12.19
CA ALA A 95 -12.93 -16.27 -11.06
C ALA A 95 -13.60 -17.59 -11.52
N LYS A 96 -14.35 -17.55 -12.63
CA LYS A 96 -14.95 -18.75 -13.27
C LYS A 96 -13.90 -19.76 -13.71
N GLY A 97 -12.78 -19.30 -14.27
CA GLY A 97 -11.71 -20.18 -14.75
C GLY A 97 -10.96 -20.91 -13.64
N ILE A 98 -10.85 -20.29 -12.46
CA ILE A 98 -10.09 -20.86 -11.33
C ILE A 98 -10.98 -21.75 -10.46
N ILE A 99 -12.21 -21.33 -10.18
CA ILE A 99 -13.06 -21.96 -9.14
C ILE A 99 -14.24 -22.68 -9.76
N HIS A 100 -14.26 -23.99 -9.56
CA HIS A 100 -15.31 -24.89 -10.04
C HIS A 100 -16.30 -25.16 -8.90
N GLY A 101 -17.30 -24.29 -8.70
CA GLY A 101 -18.27 -24.41 -7.60
C GLY A 101 -19.25 -23.22 -7.48
N ASP A 102 -19.99 -23.15 -6.36
CA ASP A 102 -20.83 -21.98 -6.06
C ASP A 102 -19.95 -20.76 -5.80
N ARG A 103 -20.17 -19.73 -6.62
CA ARG A 103 -19.30 -18.54 -6.75
C ARG A 103 -20.02 -17.23 -6.48
N SER A 104 -21.28 -17.28 -6.03
CA SER A 104 -22.09 -16.09 -5.74
C SER A 104 -21.36 -15.10 -4.82
N TRP A 105 -20.56 -15.62 -3.89
CA TRP A 105 -19.73 -14.82 -2.96
C TRP A 105 -18.29 -14.62 -3.40
N ILE A 106 -17.79 -15.48 -4.27
CA ILE A 106 -16.39 -15.51 -4.66
C ILE A 106 -16.10 -14.43 -5.70
N ALA A 107 -16.99 -14.25 -6.68
CA ALA A 107 -16.86 -13.20 -7.70
C ALA A 107 -16.78 -11.78 -7.09
N PRO A 108 -17.69 -11.35 -6.18
CA PRO A 108 -17.58 -10.03 -5.57
C PRO A 108 -16.36 -9.88 -4.65
N LEU A 109 -15.93 -10.96 -3.99
CA LEU A 109 -14.71 -10.96 -3.18
C LEU A 109 -13.45 -10.80 -4.05
N ALA A 110 -13.38 -11.53 -5.17
CA ALA A 110 -12.29 -11.43 -6.13
C ALA A 110 -12.18 -10.03 -6.72
N LEU A 111 -13.32 -9.40 -7.03
CA LEU A 111 -13.36 -7.99 -7.48
C LEU A 111 -12.82 -7.04 -6.41
N MET A 112 -13.25 -7.19 -5.15
CA MET A 112 -12.75 -6.36 -4.05
C MET A 112 -11.25 -6.52 -3.86
N VAL A 113 -10.73 -7.75 -3.84
CA VAL A 113 -9.29 -8.02 -3.70
C VAL A 113 -8.51 -7.46 -4.89
N PHE A 114 -9.00 -7.65 -6.12
CA PHE A 114 -8.36 -7.13 -7.33
C PHE A 114 -8.21 -5.60 -7.27
N VAL A 115 -9.31 -4.89 -6.98
CA VAL A 115 -9.29 -3.42 -6.88
C VAL A 115 -8.39 -2.97 -5.74
N TRP A 116 -8.45 -3.61 -4.58
CA TRP A 116 -7.65 -3.22 -3.42
C TRP A 116 -6.15 -3.42 -3.66
N VAL A 117 -5.74 -4.59 -4.17
CA VAL A 117 -4.32 -4.86 -4.48
C VAL A 117 -3.82 -3.93 -5.58
N THR A 118 -4.64 -3.64 -6.60
CA THR A 118 -4.28 -2.68 -7.64
C THR A 118 -4.05 -1.28 -7.07
N LEU A 119 -4.89 -0.84 -6.12
CA LEU A 119 -4.72 0.45 -5.44
C LEU A 119 -3.47 0.48 -4.55
N MET A 120 -3.21 -0.59 -3.79
CA MET A 120 -2.00 -0.70 -2.97
C MET A 120 -0.74 -0.62 -3.84
N ASN A 121 -0.70 -1.36 -4.96
CA ASN A 121 0.42 -1.30 -5.89
C ASN A 121 0.52 0.06 -6.61
N ALA A 122 -0.59 0.78 -6.77
CA ALA A 122 -0.57 2.12 -7.34
C ALA A 122 0.05 3.16 -6.39
N VAL A 123 0.03 2.93 -5.07
CA VAL A 123 0.72 3.80 -4.09
C VAL A 123 2.24 3.74 -4.31
N ASP A 124 2.79 2.58 -4.68
CA ASP A 124 4.23 2.42 -4.99
C ASP A 124 4.68 3.25 -6.21
N LEU A 125 3.75 3.64 -7.09
CA LEU A 125 4.06 4.52 -8.24
C LEU A 125 4.23 5.99 -7.82
N VAL A 126 3.81 6.36 -6.61
CA VAL A 126 3.96 7.73 -6.11
C VAL A 126 5.41 7.92 -5.68
N PRO A 127 6.17 8.84 -6.30
CA PRO A 127 7.56 9.09 -5.93
C PRO A 127 7.61 9.64 -4.49
N VAL A 128 8.12 8.82 -3.57
CA VAL A 128 8.30 9.17 -2.15
C VAL A 128 9.32 10.31 -1.98
N ASP A 129 10.22 10.50 -2.94
CA ASP A 129 11.29 11.52 -2.93
C ASP A 129 10.78 12.98 -3.02
N TRP A 130 9.47 13.23 -3.13
CA TRP A 130 8.90 14.60 -3.09
C TRP A 130 8.52 15.09 -1.70
N VAL A 131 8.41 14.21 -0.71
CA VAL A 131 7.97 14.58 0.64
C VAL A 131 9.14 15.02 1.54
N THR A 132 10.37 14.65 1.19
CA THR A 132 11.59 14.86 2.00
C THR A 132 12.70 15.65 1.31
N GLY A 133 12.40 16.34 0.20
CA GLY A 133 13.31 17.26 -0.48
C GLY A 133 13.42 18.64 0.16
#